data_AF-A0A424QUS6-F1
#
_entry.id   AF-A0A424QUS6-F1
#
_cell.length_a   1.000
_cell.length_b   1.000
_cell.length_c   1.000
_cell.angle_alpha   90.00
_cell.angle_beta   90.00
_cell.angle_gamma   90.00
#
_symmetry.space_group_name_H-M   'P 1'
#
loop_
_entity.id
_entity.type
_entity.pdbx_description
1 polymer ?
#
loop_
_entity_poly.entity_id
_entity_poly.type
_entity_poly.pdbx_seq_one_letter_code
_entity_poly.pdbx_strand_id
1 'polypeptide(L)'
;MPITPQYQLKRIPENAFKNLDYQVMGLVFTIHNELGRFFDEKIYASLLCQSLCEEGLQASREFQLQIEHKNFKKVYYMDLLIESTIPYELKTVHSLSHAHDAQLLNYLFIADLAHGKLVNFRETSINGRYLSTSLSRKDRRKYQLHLVNWQEELNSPDIVPILTELLEDWGTHLSVELYKEALCHLLGIQTHCHRLLELKHNGMKLGTTEPPMLNSETIFHLTAIRQQYKEQESHIRRLLHMSNARKVQWINFDHSHITLTTIT
;
A
#
# COMPACT_ATOMS: atom_id res chain seq x y z
N MET A 1 -5.32 18.42 -7.81
CA MET A 1 -4.56 17.36 -8.53
C MET A 1 -3.55 16.79 -7.54
N PRO A 2 -3.85 15.71 -6.80
CA PRO A 2 -3.06 15.35 -5.61
C PRO A 2 -1.92 14.34 -5.84
N ILE A 3 -1.72 13.90 -7.08
CA ILE A 3 -0.57 13.08 -7.46
C ILE A 3 0.12 13.88 -8.56
N THR A 4 1.26 14.46 -8.24
CA THR A 4 2.07 15.26 -9.16
C THR A 4 3.24 14.39 -9.60
N PRO A 5 3.07 13.53 -10.63
CA PRO A 5 4.24 12.94 -11.23
C PRO A 5 5.02 14.08 -11.91
N GLN A 6 6.34 14.11 -11.75
CA GLN A 6 7.19 15.07 -12.47
C GLN A 6 7.13 14.86 -14.00
N TYR A 7 6.49 13.77 -14.45
CA TYR A 7 6.40 13.30 -15.83
C TYR A 7 4.96 12.85 -16.16
N GLN A 8 4.54 13.00 -17.42
CA GLN A 8 3.21 12.56 -17.86
C GLN A 8 3.20 11.02 -18.02
N LEU A 9 2.58 10.32 -17.06
CA LEU A 9 2.43 8.87 -17.09
C LEU A 9 1.38 8.43 -18.11
N LYS A 10 1.61 7.30 -18.77
CA LYS A 10 0.74 6.78 -19.83
C LYS A 10 0.27 5.35 -19.53
N ARG A 11 -1.04 5.19 -19.42
CA ARG A 11 -1.70 3.88 -19.36
C ARG A 11 -1.74 3.26 -20.75
N ILE A 12 -1.17 2.06 -20.91
CA ILE A 12 -1.08 1.35 -22.20
C ILE A 12 -1.94 0.07 -22.20
N PRO A 13 -2.36 -0.42 -23.37
CA PRO A 13 -3.02 -1.72 -23.49
C PRO A 13 -2.04 -2.89 -23.32
N GLU A 14 -2.58 -4.08 -23.04
CA GLU A 14 -1.80 -5.29 -22.73
C GLU A 14 -0.85 -5.71 -23.87
N ASN A 15 -1.26 -5.53 -25.13
CA ASN A 15 -0.39 -5.84 -26.28
C ASN A 15 0.85 -4.94 -26.35
N ALA A 16 0.69 -3.65 -26.07
CA ALA A 16 1.81 -2.72 -25.98
C ALA A 16 2.72 -3.07 -24.80
N PHE A 17 2.15 -3.46 -23.66
CA PHE A 17 2.91 -3.99 -22.53
C PHE A 17 3.74 -5.21 -22.93
N LYS A 18 3.14 -6.23 -23.57
CA LYS A 18 3.83 -7.46 -23.97
C LYS A 18 5.02 -7.20 -24.91
N ASN A 19 4.85 -6.27 -25.85
CA ASN A 19 5.92 -5.92 -26.79
C ASN A 19 7.12 -5.28 -26.07
N LEU A 20 6.86 -4.33 -25.17
CA LEU A 20 7.92 -3.69 -24.39
C LEU A 20 8.53 -4.66 -23.37
N ASP A 21 7.71 -5.47 -22.69
CA ASP A 21 8.17 -6.50 -21.75
C ASP A 21 9.08 -7.53 -22.40
N TYR A 22 8.83 -7.91 -23.65
CA TYR A 22 9.72 -8.81 -24.39
C TYR A 22 11.14 -8.23 -24.55
N GLN A 23 11.25 -6.95 -24.89
CA GLN A 23 12.54 -6.26 -25.04
C GLN A 23 13.26 -6.14 -23.69
N VAL A 24 12.54 -5.68 -22.65
CA VAL A 24 13.09 -5.49 -21.30
C VAL A 24 13.55 -6.82 -20.70
N MET A 25 12.74 -7.87 -20.82
CA MET A 25 13.09 -9.19 -20.29
C MET A 25 14.31 -9.79 -20.99
N GLY A 26 14.50 -9.53 -22.30
CA GLY A 26 15.73 -9.90 -23.00
C GLY A 26 16.98 -9.37 -22.30
N LEU A 27 16.99 -8.08 -21.96
CA LEU A 27 18.09 -7.45 -21.22
C LEU A 27 18.21 -7.99 -19.80
N VAL A 28 17.10 -8.24 -19.11
CA VAL A 28 17.09 -8.87 -17.77
C VAL A 28 17.81 -10.21 -17.77
N PHE A 29 17.55 -11.06 -18.78
CA PHE A 29 18.22 -12.35 -18.91
C PHE A 29 19.71 -12.20 -19.22
N THR A 30 20.07 -11.28 -20.13
CA THR A 30 21.48 -10.97 -20.44
C THR A 30 22.24 -10.56 -19.17
N ILE A 31 21.67 -9.62 -18.41
CA ILE A 31 22.27 -9.12 -17.16
C ILE A 31 22.42 -10.23 -16.12
N HIS A 32 21.44 -11.12 -15.97
CA HIS A 32 21.53 -12.23 -15.03
C HIS A 32 22.60 -13.25 -15.44
N ASN A 33 22.76 -13.51 -16.74
CA ASN A 33 23.82 -14.37 -17.25
C ASN A 33 25.21 -13.78 -17.04
N GLU A 34 25.35 -12.45 -17.14
CA GLU A 34 26.62 -11.74 -16.96
C GLU A 34 27.01 -11.57 -15.49
N LEU A 35 26.08 -11.11 -14.65
CA LEU A 35 26.34 -10.79 -13.24
C LEU A 35 26.05 -11.96 -12.28
N GLY A 36 25.30 -12.97 -12.69
CA GLY A 36 24.77 -13.99 -11.80
C GLY A 36 23.71 -13.44 -10.84
N ARG A 37 23.56 -14.07 -9.66
CA ARG A 37 22.42 -13.92 -8.73
C ARG A 37 22.74 -13.32 -7.35
N PHE A 38 23.94 -12.77 -7.17
CA PHE A 38 24.45 -12.41 -5.83
C PHE A 38 24.49 -10.91 -5.53
N PHE A 39 24.19 -10.06 -6.50
CA PHE A 39 24.17 -8.61 -6.30
C PHE A 39 22.85 -8.12 -5.68
N ASP A 40 22.85 -6.85 -5.27
CA ASP A 40 21.69 -6.17 -4.70
C ASP A 40 20.78 -5.58 -5.79
N GLU A 41 19.51 -5.34 -5.45
CA GLU A 41 18.47 -4.80 -6.35
C GLU A 41 18.94 -3.54 -7.08
N LYS A 42 19.64 -2.65 -6.37
CA LYS A 42 20.16 -1.39 -6.93
C LYS A 42 21.17 -1.58 -8.06
N ILE A 43 21.99 -2.64 -7.99
CA ILE A 43 23.00 -2.93 -9.02
C ILE A 43 22.30 -3.41 -10.28
N TYR A 44 21.36 -4.36 -10.15
CA TYR A 44 20.55 -4.82 -11.28
C TYR A 44 19.73 -3.69 -11.90
N ALA A 45 19.10 -2.84 -11.06
CA ALA A 45 18.35 -1.67 -11.54
C ALA A 45 19.24 -0.70 -12.32
N SER A 46 20.46 -0.44 -11.83
CA SER A 46 21.44 0.45 -12.48
C SER A 46 21.81 -0.06 -13.87
N LEU A 47 22.21 -1.33 -13.97
CA LEU A 47 22.64 -1.91 -15.23
C LEU A 47 21.47 -2.04 -16.22
N LEU A 48 20.30 -2.50 -15.75
CA LEU A 48 19.11 -2.60 -16.60
C LEU A 48 18.68 -1.25 -17.16
N CYS A 49 18.68 -0.20 -16.33
CA CYS A 49 18.37 1.14 -16.79
C CYS A 49 19.36 1.63 -17.85
N GLN A 50 20.67 1.38 -17.66
CA GLN A 50 21.69 1.75 -18.63
C GLN A 50 21.47 1.02 -19.96
N SER A 51 21.32 -0.31 -19.94
CA SER A 51 21.12 -1.11 -21.15
C SER A 51 19.84 -0.73 -21.90
N LEU A 52 18.76 -0.40 -21.18
CA LEU A 52 17.54 0.10 -21.81
C LEU A 52 17.76 1.43 -22.54
N CYS A 53 18.49 2.36 -21.93
CA CYS A 53 18.84 3.63 -22.57
C CYS A 53 19.74 3.44 -23.79
N GLU A 54 20.67 2.48 -23.76
CA GLU A 54 21.52 2.13 -24.90
C GLU A 54 20.71 1.54 -26.08
N GLU A 55 19.64 0.79 -25.77
CA GLU A 55 18.64 0.31 -26.75
C GLU A 55 17.65 1.41 -27.19
N GLY A 56 17.83 2.66 -26.75
CA GLY A 56 17.02 3.80 -27.13
C GLY A 56 15.68 3.94 -26.39
N LEU A 57 15.47 3.18 -25.32
CA LEU A 57 14.28 3.29 -24.46
C LEU A 57 14.49 4.31 -23.34
N GLN A 58 13.44 5.03 -22.97
CA GLN A 58 13.44 5.88 -21.79
C GLN A 58 13.25 5.03 -20.53
N ALA A 59 14.25 5.01 -19.65
CA ALA A 59 14.17 4.33 -18.37
C ALA A 59 14.58 5.28 -17.24
N SER A 60 13.89 5.22 -16.11
CA SER A 60 14.17 6.03 -14.92
C SER A 60 14.18 5.15 -13.68
N ARG A 61 15.27 5.22 -12.91
CA ARG A 61 15.39 4.51 -11.63
C ARG A 61 14.87 5.34 -10.48
N GLU A 62 14.49 4.65 -9.40
CA GLU A 62 14.02 5.27 -8.16
C GLU A 62 12.98 6.37 -8.46
N PHE A 63 12.03 6.05 -9.36
CA PHE A 63 11.07 7.02 -9.86
C PHE A 63 10.13 7.43 -8.72
N GLN A 64 10.16 8.73 -8.40
CA GLN A 64 9.40 9.28 -7.29
C GLN A 64 7.90 9.39 -7.63
N LEU A 65 7.07 8.69 -6.86
CA LEU A 65 5.62 8.88 -6.84
C LEU A 65 5.23 9.59 -5.55
N GLN A 66 4.45 10.66 -5.67
CA GLN A 66 4.00 11.45 -4.55
C GLN A 66 2.48 11.44 -4.49
N ILE A 67 1.93 11.12 -3.33
CA ILE A 67 0.50 11.24 -3.04
C ILE A 67 0.29 12.26 -1.93
N GLU A 68 -0.67 13.15 -2.14
CA GLU A 68 -0.98 14.24 -1.24
C GLU A 68 -2.49 14.30 -0.95
N HIS A 69 -2.86 14.82 0.21
CA HIS A 69 -4.23 15.24 0.51
C HIS A 69 -4.18 16.28 1.62
N LYS A 70 -4.70 17.48 1.36
CA LYS A 70 -4.57 18.63 2.26
C LYS A 70 -3.08 18.85 2.64
N ASN A 71 -2.72 18.73 3.91
CA ASN A 71 -1.37 18.86 4.43
C ASN A 71 -0.62 17.51 4.58
N PHE A 72 -1.28 16.38 4.32
CA PHE A 72 -0.63 15.07 4.30
C PHE A 72 0.09 14.83 2.97
N LYS A 73 1.29 14.27 3.04
CA LYS A 73 2.12 13.91 1.89
C LYS A 73 2.89 12.63 2.16
N LYS A 74 2.89 11.72 1.19
CA LYS A 74 3.73 10.51 1.20
C LYS A 74 4.42 10.32 -0.14
N VAL A 75 5.67 9.90 -0.07
CA VAL A 75 6.51 9.62 -1.23
C VAL A 75 6.81 8.12 -1.30
N TYR A 76 6.73 7.59 -2.51
CA TYR A 76 7.07 6.23 -2.88
C TYR A 76 8.13 6.26 -3.97
N TYR A 77 8.90 5.19 -4.08
CA TYR A 77 9.94 5.05 -5.10
C TYR A 77 9.74 3.74 -5.83
N MET A 78 9.53 3.79 -7.14
CA MET A 78 9.53 2.61 -8.00
C MET A 78 10.97 2.32 -8.41
N ASP A 79 11.40 1.07 -8.36
CA ASP A 79 12.78 0.72 -8.72
C ASP A 79 13.14 1.17 -10.14
N LEU A 80 12.24 0.92 -11.09
CA LEU A 80 12.40 1.30 -12.48
C LEU A 80 11.05 1.64 -13.13
N LEU A 81 11.00 2.72 -13.89
CA LEU A 81 9.88 3.09 -14.76
C LEU A 81 10.37 3.21 -16.20
N ILE A 82 9.72 2.49 -17.11
CA ILE A 82 10.10 2.42 -18.52
C ILE A 82 9.05 3.12 -19.38
N GLU A 83 9.48 3.97 -20.30
CA GLU A 83 8.66 4.74 -21.25
C GLU A 83 7.53 5.54 -20.56
N SER A 84 7.72 5.93 -19.30
CA SER A 84 6.67 6.53 -18.45
C SER A 84 5.37 5.71 -18.37
N THR A 85 5.45 4.39 -18.56
CA THR A 85 4.26 3.51 -18.76
C THR A 85 4.28 2.23 -17.94
N ILE A 86 5.45 1.58 -17.75
CA ILE A 86 5.53 0.27 -17.11
C ILE A 86 6.51 0.33 -15.93
N PRO A 87 6.05 0.15 -14.69
CA PRO A 87 6.92 -0.04 -13.56
C PRO A 87 7.43 -1.48 -13.51
N TYR A 88 8.73 -1.60 -13.25
CA TYR A 88 9.42 -2.83 -12.91
C TYR A 88 9.88 -2.73 -11.47
N GLU A 89 9.42 -3.65 -10.63
CA GLU A 89 9.86 -3.80 -9.24
C GLU A 89 10.83 -4.98 -9.18
N LEU A 90 12.07 -4.72 -8.78
CA LEU A 90 13.13 -5.71 -8.79
C LEU A 90 13.30 -6.30 -7.40
N LYS A 91 13.63 -7.58 -7.33
CA LYS A 91 13.86 -8.28 -6.06
C LYS A 91 15.11 -9.14 -6.11
N THR A 92 15.80 -9.27 -4.98
CA THR A 92 16.90 -10.24 -4.79
C THR A 92 16.63 -11.14 -3.58
N VAL A 93 15.42 -11.69 -3.53
CA VAL A 93 14.86 -12.47 -2.40
C VAL A 93 14.73 -13.95 -2.75
N HIS A 94 14.71 -14.84 -1.74
CA HIS A 94 14.59 -16.28 -2.00
C HIS A 94 13.33 -16.64 -2.81
N SER A 95 12.21 -15.96 -2.57
CA SER A 95 10.95 -16.18 -3.28
C SER A 95 10.07 -14.94 -3.24
N LEU A 96 9.36 -14.68 -4.32
CA LEU A 96 8.39 -13.58 -4.38
C LEU A 96 7.16 -13.86 -3.50
N SER A 97 6.87 -12.96 -2.57
CA SER A 97 5.71 -13.02 -1.66
C SER A 97 4.55 -12.15 -2.14
N HIS A 98 3.37 -12.32 -1.54
CA HIS A 98 2.22 -11.44 -1.78
C HIS A 98 2.46 -9.98 -1.35
N ALA A 99 3.40 -9.73 -0.45
CA ALA A 99 3.76 -8.36 -0.08
C ALA A 99 4.40 -7.61 -1.26
N HIS A 100 5.21 -8.30 -2.08
CA HIS A 100 5.78 -7.72 -3.29
C HIS A 100 4.68 -7.44 -4.33
N ASP A 101 3.69 -8.34 -4.45
CA ASP A 101 2.55 -8.11 -5.34
C ASP A 101 1.74 -6.88 -4.92
N ALA A 102 1.45 -6.77 -3.62
CA ALA A 102 0.71 -5.65 -3.05
C ALA A 102 1.46 -4.32 -3.24
N GLN A 103 2.80 -4.33 -3.12
CA GLN A 103 3.63 -3.16 -3.37
C GLN A 103 3.52 -2.69 -4.83
N LEU A 104 3.71 -3.59 -5.80
CA LEU A 104 3.60 -3.25 -7.22
C LEU A 104 2.18 -2.81 -7.59
N LEU A 105 1.14 -3.50 -7.11
CA LEU A 105 -0.25 -3.07 -7.32
C LEU A 105 -0.52 -1.67 -6.75
N ASN A 106 0.03 -1.35 -5.58
CA ASN A 106 -0.09 -0.02 -5.00
C ASN A 106 0.53 1.05 -5.91
N TYR A 107 1.67 0.78 -6.53
CA TYR A 107 2.25 1.68 -7.54
C TYR A 107 1.34 1.85 -8.76
N LEU A 108 0.79 0.77 -9.31
CA LEU A 108 -0.15 0.83 -10.43
C LEU A 108 -1.36 1.71 -10.09
N PHE A 109 -1.91 1.58 -8.88
CA PHE A 109 -3.06 2.37 -8.45
C PHE A 109 -2.74 3.85 -8.21
N ILE A 110 -1.58 4.18 -7.62
CA ILE A 110 -1.15 5.57 -7.42
C ILE A 110 -0.89 6.23 -8.79
N ALA A 111 -0.12 5.56 -9.64
CA ALA A 111 0.29 6.03 -10.95
C ALA A 111 -0.83 5.99 -12.02
N ASP A 112 -1.97 5.35 -11.73
CA ASP A 112 -3.06 5.04 -12.67
C ASP A 112 -2.62 4.20 -13.90
N LEU A 113 -1.60 3.37 -13.70
CA LEU A 113 -1.07 2.43 -14.70
C LEU A 113 -1.82 1.09 -14.64
N ALA A 114 -1.79 0.34 -15.74
CA ALA A 114 -2.55 -0.91 -15.88
C ALA A 114 -1.70 -2.17 -15.67
N HIS A 115 -0.41 -2.09 -15.94
CA HIS A 115 0.47 -3.25 -16.10
C HIS A 115 1.81 -2.97 -15.43
N GLY A 116 2.36 -3.96 -14.75
CA GLY A 116 3.69 -3.91 -14.15
C GLY A 116 4.32 -5.28 -14.05
N LYS A 117 5.61 -5.32 -13.75
CA LYS A 117 6.38 -6.56 -13.66
C LYS A 117 7.20 -6.61 -12.38
N LEU A 118 7.13 -7.72 -11.66
CA LEU A 118 8.09 -8.11 -10.63
C LEU A 118 9.16 -8.99 -11.26
N VAL A 119 10.42 -8.75 -10.93
CA VAL A 119 11.55 -9.56 -11.42
C VAL A 119 12.46 -9.94 -10.25
N ASN A 120 12.60 -11.23 -9.99
CA ASN A 120 13.51 -11.74 -8.96
C ASN A 120 14.81 -12.27 -9.58
N PHE A 121 15.94 -11.67 -9.19
CA PHE A 121 17.28 -12.03 -9.67
C PHE A 121 18.01 -13.06 -8.80
N ARG A 122 17.47 -13.40 -7.62
CA ARG A 122 18.17 -14.28 -6.66
C ARG A 122 18.15 -15.76 -7.02
N GLU A 123 17.16 -16.18 -7.80
CA GLU A 123 17.00 -17.58 -8.19
C GLU A 123 18.06 -17.99 -9.24
N THR A 124 18.21 -19.30 -9.47
CA THR A 124 19.12 -19.83 -10.51
C THR A 124 18.71 -19.43 -11.92
N SER A 125 17.44 -19.11 -12.11
CA SER A 125 16.87 -18.52 -13.31
C SER A 125 16.01 -17.33 -12.91
N ILE A 126 15.83 -16.36 -13.81
CA ILE A 126 14.95 -15.23 -13.58
C ILE A 126 13.51 -15.70 -13.33
N ASN A 127 12.92 -15.23 -12.24
CA ASN A 127 11.51 -15.41 -11.92
C ASN A 127 10.78 -14.07 -12.11
N GLY A 128 10.02 -13.97 -13.19
CA GLY A 128 9.22 -12.80 -13.53
C GLY A 128 7.74 -13.03 -13.24
N ARG A 129 7.09 -12.11 -12.54
CA ARG A 129 5.64 -12.14 -12.27
C ARG A 129 4.97 -10.89 -12.84
N TYR A 130 4.05 -11.10 -13.77
CA TYR A 130 3.23 -10.04 -14.35
C TYR A 130 2.03 -9.75 -13.45
N LEU A 131 1.80 -8.48 -13.14
CA LEU A 131 0.62 -8.01 -12.43
C LEU A 131 -0.09 -6.95 -13.26
N SER A 132 -1.42 -6.98 -13.20
CA SER A 132 -2.25 -6.02 -13.89
C SER A 132 -3.49 -5.67 -13.10
N THR A 133 -4.08 -4.53 -13.48
CA THR A 133 -5.37 -4.09 -12.99
C THR A 133 -6.17 -3.47 -14.13
N SER A 134 -7.44 -3.84 -14.22
CA SER A 134 -8.41 -3.17 -15.09
C SER A 134 -8.99 -1.91 -14.45
N LEU A 135 -8.86 -1.74 -13.13
CA LEU A 135 -9.44 -0.62 -12.41
C LEU A 135 -8.70 0.68 -12.75
N SER A 136 -9.45 1.66 -13.24
CA SER A 136 -8.99 3.04 -13.36
C SER A 136 -9.13 3.78 -12.03
N ARG A 137 -8.47 4.93 -11.89
CA ARG A 137 -8.72 5.86 -10.78
C ARG A 137 -10.21 6.19 -10.61
N LYS A 138 -10.97 6.32 -11.71
CA LYS A 138 -12.41 6.58 -11.68
C LYS A 138 -13.19 5.40 -11.09
N ASP A 139 -12.82 4.17 -11.44
CA ASP A 139 -13.50 2.97 -10.93
C ASP A 139 -13.24 2.76 -9.44
N ARG A 140 -12.01 3.05 -8.97
CA ARG A 140 -11.67 2.91 -7.55
C ARG A 140 -12.42 3.90 -6.63
N ARG A 141 -12.97 4.98 -7.19
CA ARG A 141 -13.84 5.93 -6.47
C ARG A 141 -15.31 5.49 -6.42
N LYS A 142 -15.67 4.38 -7.07
CA LYS A 142 -16.97 3.73 -6.89
C LYS A 142 -16.84 2.77 -5.71
N TYR A 143 -17.33 3.19 -4.55
CA TYR A 143 -17.26 2.41 -3.32
C TYR A 143 -18.57 2.49 -2.54
N GLN A 144 -18.72 1.59 -1.57
CA GLN A 144 -19.80 1.58 -0.60
C GLN A 144 -19.20 1.76 0.79
N LEU A 145 -19.81 2.65 1.57
CA LEU A 145 -19.46 2.90 2.96
C LEU A 145 -20.55 2.32 3.85
N HIS A 146 -20.18 1.39 4.72
CA HIS A 146 -21.09 0.70 5.63
C HIS A 146 -20.75 1.07 7.07
N LEU A 147 -21.68 1.70 7.76
CA LEU A 147 -21.56 2.02 9.18
C LEU A 147 -22.31 0.94 9.98
N VAL A 148 -21.57 0.11 10.72
CA VAL A 148 -22.13 -1.00 11.50
C VAL A 148 -21.94 -0.69 12.98
N ASN A 149 -23.03 -0.36 13.68
CA ASN A 149 -22.99 0.08 15.08
C ASN A 149 -21.97 1.22 15.32
N TRP A 150 -21.76 2.07 14.31
CA TRP A 150 -20.81 3.17 14.40
C TRP A 150 -21.28 4.19 15.43
N GLN A 151 -20.41 4.52 16.38
CA GLN A 151 -20.62 5.54 17.39
C GLN A 151 -19.55 6.60 17.24
N GLU A 152 -19.99 7.82 16.97
CA GLU A 152 -19.11 9.00 17.00
C GLU A 152 -18.51 9.16 18.39
N GLU A 153 -17.27 9.64 18.40
CA GLU A 153 -16.51 9.79 19.63
C GLU A 153 -16.52 11.26 20.07
N LEU A 154 -17.19 11.54 21.19
CA LEU A 154 -17.27 12.88 21.77
C LEU A 154 -15.87 13.46 21.98
N ASN A 155 -15.67 14.71 21.56
CA ASN A 155 -14.38 15.43 21.62
C ASN A 155 -13.24 14.80 20.81
N SER A 156 -13.53 13.95 19.82
CA SER A 156 -12.56 13.48 18.81
C SER A 156 -12.99 13.97 17.42
N PRO A 157 -12.06 14.19 16.48
CA PRO A 157 -12.44 14.60 15.13
C PRO A 157 -13.22 13.48 14.44
N ASP A 158 -14.23 13.84 13.66
CA ASP A 158 -15.06 12.87 12.94
C ASP A 158 -14.26 12.22 11.81
N ILE A 159 -14.15 10.89 11.89
CA ILE A 159 -13.38 10.08 10.94
C ILE A 159 -14.14 9.93 9.63
N VAL A 160 -15.47 9.90 9.65
CA VAL A 160 -16.28 9.58 8.47
C VAL A 160 -16.07 10.62 7.36
N PRO A 161 -16.13 11.94 7.62
CA PRO A 161 -15.88 12.96 6.61
C PRO A 161 -14.45 12.89 6.05
N ILE A 162 -13.44 12.76 6.92
CA ILE A 162 -12.03 12.74 6.49
C ILE A 162 -11.74 11.49 5.65
N LEU A 163 -12.24 10.33 6.07
CA LEU A 163 -12.12 9.11 5.28
C LEU A 163 -12.84 9.24 3.93
N THR A 164 -14.02 9.83 3.92
CA THR A 164 -14.81 10.04 2.69
C THR A 164 -14.05 10.92 1.71
N GLU A 165 -13.48 12.05 2.17
CA GLU A 165 -12.63 12.92 1.35
C GLU A 165 -11.40 12.17 0.80
N LEU A 166 -10.73 11.36 1.63
CA LEU A 166 -9.60 10.53 1.19
C LEU A 166 -10.02 9.51 0.13
N LEU A 167 -11.18 8.87 0.29
CA LEU A 167 -11.71 7.89 -0.67
C LEU A 167 -12.15 8.57 -1.98
N GLU A 168 -12.68 9.78 -1.91
CA GLU A 168 -13.02 10.60 -3.09
C GLU A 168 -11.77 11.03 -3.86
N ASP A 169 -10.69 11.38 -3.15
CA ASP A 169 -9.43 11.78 -3.78
C ASP A 169 -8.64 10.58 -4.30
N TRP A 170 -8.41 9.58 -3.46
CA TRP A 170 -7.48 8.49 -3.73
C TRP A 170 -8.15 7.24 -4.29
N GLY A 171 -9.46 7.07 -4.12
CA GLY A 171 -10.20 5.84 -4.42
C GLY A 171 -10.05 4.80 -3.31
N THR A 172 -10.29 3.53 -3.64
CA THR A 172 -10.05 2.32 -2.81
C THR A 172 -8.87 1.51 -3.35
N HIS A 173 -8.57 0.33 -2.79
CA HIS A 173 -7.51 -0.61 -3.23
C HIS A 173 -6.05 -0.18 -3.02
N LEU A 174 -5.79 1.04 -2.57
CA LEU A 174 -4.46 1.42 -2.11
C LEU A 174 -4.12 0.72 -0.79
N SER A 175 -2.84 0.76 -0.43
CA SER A 175 -2.36 0.21 0.85
C SER A 175 -3.13 0.78 2.04
N VAL A 176 -3.59 -0.09 2.95
CA VAL A 176 -4.23 0.35 4.20
C VAL A 176 -3.31 1.21 5.05
N GLU A 177 -2.01 0.95 5.00
CA GLU A 177 -1.04 1.75 5.75
C GLU A 177 -1.01 3.20 5.26
N LEU A 178 -1.28 3.45 3.97
CA LEU A 178 -1.40 4.81 3.45
C LEU A 178 -2.60 5.55 4.04
N TYR A 179 -3.79 4.91 4.09
CA TYR A 179 -4.96 5.52 4.74
C TYR A 179 -4.74 5.70 6.23
N LYS A 180 -4.09 4.74 6.89
CA LYS A 180 -3.77 4.82 8.32
C LYS A 180 -2.86 6.00 8.62
N GLU A 181 -1.76 6.16 7.90
CA GLU A 181 -0.86 7.31 8.06
C GLU A 181 -1.59 8.64 7.78
N ALA A 182 -2.39 8.70 6.72
CA ALA A 182 -3.14 9.89 6.34
C ALA A 182 -4.18 10.28 7.39
N LEU A 183 -5.00 9.32 7.85
CA LEU A 183 -5.99 9.54 8.89
C LEU A 183 -5.30 9.92 10.20
N CYS A 184 -4.22 9.23 10.59
CA CYS A 184 -3.50 9.58 11.82
C CYS A 184 -2.88 10.99 11.76
N HIS A 185 -2.44 11.44 10.59
CA HIS A 185 -1.95 12.80 10.39
C HIS A 185 -3.08 13.84 10.47
N LEU A 186 -4.16 13.63 9.70
CA LEU A 186 -5.28 14.58 9.56
C LEU A 186 -6.13 14.67 10.83
N LEU A 187 -6.23 13.58 11.59
CA LEU A 187 -6.91 13.53 12.89
C LEU A 187 -6.01 14.01 14.05
N GLY A 188 -4.72 14.29 13.80
CA GLY A 188 -3.78 14.67 14.86
C GLY A 188 -3.47 13.54 15.85
N ILE A 189 -3.61 12.28 15.44
CA ILE A 189 -3.32 11.10 16.29
C ILE A 189 -1.81 10.99 16.57
N GLN A 190 -0.97 11.22 15.55
CA GLN A 190 0.50 11.04 15.68
C GLN A 190 1.17 12.07 16.59
N THR A 191 0.56 13.24 16.82
CA THR A 191 1.09 14.26 17.72
C THR A 191 0.81 13.95 19.20
N HIS A 192 0.01 12.92 19.52
CA HIS A 192 -0.52 12.70 20.87
C HIS A 192 -0.55 11.25 21.41
N CYS A 193 -0.02 10.24 20.70
CA CYS A 193 -0.22 8.84 21.09
C CYS A 193 1.02 7.94 21.13
N HIS A 194 1.94 8.25 22.04
CA HIS A 194 2.84 7.26 22.67
C HIS A 194 2.20 6.73 23.96
N ARG A 195 0.93 6.31 23.90
CA ARG A 195 0.23 5.83 25.10
C ARG A 195 0.32 4.33 25.18
N LEU A 196 0.98 3.87 26.24
CA LEU A 196 1.03 2.47 26.62
C LEU A 196 -0.37 1.99 27.01
N LEU A 197 -0.96 1.16 26.17
CA LEU A 197 -2.15 0.39 26.49
C LEU A 197 -1.73 -0.77 27.39
N GLU A 198 -2.16 -0.74 28.65
CA GLU A 198 -1.86 -1.82 29.59
C GLU A 198 -2.69 -3.05 29.27
N LEU A 199 -2.03 -4.21 29.20
CA LEU A 199 -2.68 -5.50 29.01
C LEU A 199 -2.74 -6.26 30.33
N LYS A 200 -3.93 -6.75 30.68
CA LYS A 200 -4.21 -7.52 31.88
C LYS A 200 -4.93 -8.82 31.53
N HIS A 201 -4.62 -9.87 32.27
CA HIS A 201 -5.33 -11.14 32.22
C HIS A 201 -5.53 -11.65 33.65
N ASN A 202 -6.78 -11.88 34.05
CA ASN A 202 -7.16 -12.28 35.41
C ASN A 202 -6.56 -11.36 36.50
N GLY A 203 -6.55 -10.05 36.25
CA GLY A 203 -5.98 -9.05 37.18
C GLY A 203 -4.46 -8.92 37.15
N MET A 204 -3.73 -9.84 36.50
CA MET A 204 -2.28 -9.76 36.34
C MET A 204 -1.91 -8.85 35.15
N LYS A 205 -1.00 -7.90 35.37
CA LYS A 205 -0.41 -7.10 34.29
C LYS A 205 0.52 -7.98 33.45
N LEU A 206 0.23 -8.11 32.15
CA LEU A 206 1.02 -8.88 31.20
C LEU A 206 2.10 -8.04 30.51
N GLY A 207 1.82 -6.76 30.29
CA GLY A 207 2.71 -5.87 29.55
C GLY A 207 1.97 -4.65 29.01
N THR A 208 2.57 -4.02 28.00
CA THR A 208 2.04 -2.83 27.34
C THR A 208 2.19 -2.94 25.83
N THR A 209 1.26 -2.34 25.09
CA THR A 209 1.35 -2.18 23.63
C THR A 209 1.00 -0.74 23.25
N GLU A 210 1.39 -0.29 22.07
CA GLU A 210 1.18 1.09 21.60
C GLU A 210 0.37 1.09 20.30
N PRO A 211 -0.94 0.79 20.34
CA PRO A 211 -1.78 0.93 19.16
C PRO A 211 -2.05 2.43 18.91
N PRO A 212 -2.36 2.82 17.67
CA PRO A 212 -2.93 4.14 17.41
C PRO A 212 -4.20 4.32 18.26
N MET A 213 -4.30 5.43 19.00
CA MET A 213 -5.50 5.74 19.77
C MET A 213 -6.10 7.06 19.27
N LEU A 214 -7.43 7.14 19.19
CA LEU A 214 -8.13 8.40 18.90
C LEU A 214 -8.11 9.34 20.10
N ASN A 215 -8.20 8.75 21.29
CA ASN A 215 -8.17 9.45 22.56
C ASN A 215 -7.70 8.49 23.67
N SER A 216 -7.90 8.85 24.94
CA SER A 216 -7.46 8.05 26.08
C SER A 216 -8.12 6.68 26.22
N GLU A 217 -9.26 6.45 25.59
CA GLU A 217 -10.13 5.29 25.80
C GLU A 217 -10.47 4.52 24.52
N THR A 218 -10.20 5.08 23.34
CA THR A 218 -10.62 4.49 22.06
C THR A 218 -9.42 4.14 21.17
N ILE A 219 -9.26 2.84 20.89
CA ILE A 219 -8.28 2.32 19.94
C ILE A 219 -8.74 2.63 18.52
N PHE A 220 -7.82 3.08 17.67
CA PHE A 220 -8.02 3.24 16.24
C PHE A 220 -7.41 2.06 15.48
N HIS A 221 -8.23 1.33 14.73
CA HIS A 221 -7.78 0.12 14.05
C HIS A 221 -8.18 0.12 12.56
N LEU A 222 -7.21 -0.17 11.69
CA LEU A 222 -7.41 -0.26 10.24
C LEU A 222 -6.94 -1.61 9.72
N THR A 223 -7.72 -2.23 8.84
CA THR A 223 -7.40 -3.52 8.23
C THR A 223 -7.84 -3.61 6.76
N ALA A 224 -7.30 -4.57 6.01
CA ALA A 224 -7.80 -4.97 4.69
C ALA A 224 -8.11 -6.48 4.65
N ILE A 225 -9.13 -6.87 5.42
CA ILE A 225 -9.55 -8.26 5.57
C ILE A 225 -10.74 -8.52 4.64
N ARG A 226 -10.63 -9.57 3.81
CA ARG A 226 -11.70 -9.99 2.86
C ARG A 226 -12.57 -11.12 3.37
N GLN A 227 -11.98 -12.01 4.17
CA GLN A 227 -12.62 -13.19 4.74
C GLN A 227 -12.36 -13.20 6.24
N GLN A 228 -13.11 -13.97 7.01
CA GLN A 228 -12.89 -14.08 8.46
C GLN A 228 -13.11 -12.76 9.23
N TYR A 229 -13.94 -11.85 8.71
CA TYR A 229 -14.30 -10.60 9.40
C TYR A 229 -14.75 -10.87 10.85
N LYS A 230 -15.61 -11.88 11.08
CA LYS A 230 -16.08 -12.27 12.41
C LYS A 230 -14.96 -12.79 13.33
N GLU A 231 -13.99 -13.50 12.77
CA GLU A 231 -12.85 -14.00 13.54
C GLU A 231 -11.98 -12.84 14.00
N GLN A 232 -11.73 -11.89 13.11
CA GLN A 232 -10.95 -10.68 13.40
C GLN A 232 -11.67 -9.78 14.41
N GLU A 233 -12.98 -9.61 14.27
CA GLU A 233 -13.80 -8.95 15.30
C GLU A 233 -13.66 -9.63 16.66
N SER A 234 -13.65 -10.96 16.71
CA SER A 234 -13.47 -11.73 17.95
C SER A 234 -12.10 -11.48 18.60
N HIS A 235 -11.05 -11.32 17.80
CA HIS A 235 -9.71 -10.97 18.29
C HIS A 235 -9.66 -9.54 18.83
N ILE A 236 -10.30 -8.59 18.14
CA ILE A 236 -10.39 -7.19 18.60
C ILE A 236 -11.14 -7.12 19.94
N ARG A 237 -12.23 -7.87 20.10
CA ARG A 237 -12.97 -7.95 21.37
C ARG A 237 -12.13 -8.52 22.52
N ARG A 238 -11.30 -9.53 22.24
CA ARG A 238 -10.36 -10.07 23.24
C ARG A 238 -9.31 -9.04 23.65
N LEU A 239 -8.74 -8.32 22.68
CA LEU A 239 -7.81 -7.22 22.96
C LEU A 239 -8.47 -6.17 23.85
N LEU A 240 -9.69 -5.75 23.52
CA LEU A 240 -10.42 -4.76 24.28
C LEU A 240 -10.63 -5.22 25.74
N HIS A 241 -11.13 -6.44 25.95
CA HIS A 241 -11.33 -7.03 27.28
C HIS A 241 -10.03 -7.14 28.10
N MET A 242 -8.89 -7.34 27.43
CA MET A 242 -7.58 -7.41 28.09
C MET A 242 -6.98 -6.03 28.35
N SER A 243 -7.56 -4.97 27.82
CA SER A 243 -6.98 -3.63 27.88
C SER A 243 -7.74 -2.69 28.83
N ASN A 244 -7.18 -1.50 29.06
CA ASN A 244 -7.90 -0.39 29.68
C ASN A 244 -8.64 0.52 28.69
N ALA A 245 -8.66 0.18 27.39
CA ALA A 245 -9.50 0.87 26.41
C ALA A 245 -10.97 0.48 26.62
N ARG A 246 -11.88 1.39 26.29
CA ARG A 246 -13.33 1.17 26.33
C ARG A 246 -13.92 0.85 24.98
N LYS A 247 -13.27 1.28 23.90
CA LYS A 247 -13.77 1.07 22.54
C LYS A 247 -12.65 0.80 21.55
N VAL A 248 -13.03 0.19 20.44
CA VAL A 248 -12.24 0.16 19.20
C VAL A 248 -13.09 0.74 18.08
N GLN A 249 -12.62 1.82 17.46
CA GLN A 249 -13.15 2.25 16.16
C GLN A 249 -12.33 1.56 15.07
N TRP A 250 -12.97 0.62 14.40
CA TRP A 250 -12.37 -0.26 13.41
C TRP A 250 -12.87 0.09 12.01
N ILE A 251 -11.94 0.30 11.08
CA ILE A 251 -12.22 0.50 9.65
C ILE A 251 -11.61 -0.67 8.88
N ASN A 252 -12.45 -1.43 8.17
CA ASN A 252 -12.00 -2.50 7.29
C ASN A 252 -12.19 -2.12 5.82
N PHE A 253 -11.10 -2.22 5.05
CA PHE A 253 -11.07 -2.02 3.61
C PHE A 253 -11.16 -3.37 2.89
N ASP A 254 -12.34 -3.74 2.40
CA ASP A 254 -12.54 -4.88 1.51
C ASP A 254 -12.82 -4.41 0.09
N HIS A 255 -11.75 -4.11 -0.65
CA HIS A 255 -11.82 -3.56 -2.01
C HIS A 255 -12.70 -2.29 -2.04
N SER A 256 -13.83 -2.35 -2.74
CA SER A 256 -14.80 -1.26 -2.85
C SER A 256 -15.80 -1.17 -1.68
N HIS A 257 -15.73 -2.07 -0.70
CA HIS A 257 -16.60 -2.08 0.47
C HIS A 257 -15.79 -1.68 1.69
N ILE A 258 -16.12 -0.51 2.23
CA ILE A 258 -15.45 0.03 3.42
C ILE A 258 -16.43 -0.08 4.58
N THR A 259 -16.05 -0.81 5.62
CA THR A 259 -16.91 -1.01 6.80
C THR A 259 -16.29 -0.31 8.00
N LEU A 260 -17.07 0.52 8.68
CA LEU A 260 -16.70 1.17 9.92
C LEU A 260 -17.53 0.59 11.05
N THR A 261 -16.88 0.22 12.14
CA THR A 261 -17.51 -0.47 13.25
C THR A 261 -16.97 0.05 14.56
N THR A 262 -17.87 0.34 15.50
CA THR A 262 -17.48 0.56 16.89
C THR A 262 -17.68 -0.73 17.68
N ILE A 263 -16.59 -1.22 18.27
CA ILE A 263 -16.59 -2.36 19.17
C ILE A 263 -16.44 -1.80 20.59
N THR A 264 -17.37 -2.17 21.47
CA THR A 264 -17.38 -1.86 22.90
C THR A 264 -17.32 -3.13 23.72
#